data_AF-A0A416DBD4-F1
#
_entry.id   AF-A0A416DBD4-F1
#
_cell.length_a   1.000
_cell.length_b   1.000
_cell.length_c   1.000
_cell.angle_alpha   90.00
_cell.angle_beta   90.00
_cell.angle_gamma   90.00
#
_symmetry.space_group_name_H-M   'P 1'
#
loop_
_entity.id
_entity.type
_entity.pdbx_description
1 polymer ?
#
loop_
_entity_poly.entity_id
_entity_poly.type
_entity_poly.pdbx_seq_one_letter_code
_entity_poly.pdbx_strand_id
1 'polypeptide(L)'
;MKKTNRIIALAMAAMTALSMTACSGSAKETTEAESAAETTAEAAEESSAEETKEASGETLLMATTTSTDNTGLLDYLKPIFLEDTGIDLQWTAVGTGDAIQKAKDGEVDVILVHSKAKEEEFVESGYGVERFQVMYNDFVIVGPKDGPIAKTDDINAAFKQIMDEQLTFVSRGDNSGTHNKETGIWEKLGITDYESNPNYVSAGAGMADTLAMADEKGGYCLSDRGTWLAKKADFPDMDIVCEGSKELLNQYGVIAVNPEKYPDVNNEAANTFIKWICSPEIQTLIGEYGVKEYGEPLFFPNAEQK
;
A
#
# COMPACT_ATOMS: atom_id res chain seq x y z
N MET A 1 0.26 -42.82 -44.88
CA MET A 1 -0.93 -43.39 -45.56
C MET A 1 -2.15 -42.55 -45.19
N LYS A 2 -2.84 -42.06 -46.24
CA LYS A 2 -4.26 -41.66 -46.34
C LYS A 2 -4.83 -40.71 -45.26
N LYS A 3 -5.09 -39.43 -45.58
CA LYS A 3 -6.13 -38.86 -46.49
C LYS A 3 -7.40 -38.49 -45.69
N THR A 4 -7.60 -37.18 -45.41
CA THR A 4 -8.45 -36.21 -46.16
C THR A 4 -9.95 -36.38 -45.88
N ASN A 5 -10.71 -35.33 -45.54
CA ASN A 5 -11.34 -34.31 -46.41
C ASN A 5 -12.55 -33.77 -45.57
N ARG A 6 -13.21 -32.61 -45.73
CA ARG A 6 -13.27 -31.52 -46.73
C ARG A 6 -14.19 -30.43 -46.13
N ILE A 7 -13.84 -29.14 -46.21
CA ILE A 7 -14.29 -28.12 -47.19
C ILE A 7 -15.78 -27.74 -47.10
N ILE A 8 -16.05 -26.44 -46.94
CA ILE A 8 -16.84 -25.49 -47.78
C ILE A 8 -16.80 -24.14 -47.00
N ALA A 9 -16.14 -23.04 -47.39
CA ALA A 9 -16.12 -22.21 -48.61
C ALA A 9 -17.26 -21.18 -48.74
N LEU A 10 -16.89 -20.01 -49.28
CA LEU A 10 -17.62 -18.77 -49.65
C LEU A 10 -17.53 -17.63 -48.61
N ALA A 11 -16.74 -16.55 -48.78
CA ALA A 11 -16.54 -15.59 -49.88
C ALA A 11 -17.71 -14.61 -50.08
N MET A 12 -17.48 -13.32 -49.80
CA MET A 12 -17.72 -12.23 -50.75
C MET A 12 -17.10 -10.91 -50.25
N ALA A 13 -16.32 -10.31 -51.14
CA ALA A 13 -15.82 -8.95 -51.09
C ALA A 13 -16.89 -7.97 -51.61
N ALA A 14 -16.88 -6.72 -51.13
CA ALA A 14 -17.19 -5.56 -51.95
C ALA A 14 -16.70 -4.27 -51.27
N MET A 15 -16.30 -3.36 -52.15
CA MET A 15 -15.47 -2.17 -51.97
C MET A 15 -16.36 -0.91 -52.06
N THR A 16 -15.75 0.27 -51.90
CA THR A 16 -16.21 1.64 -52.28
C THR A 16 -17.02 2.42 -51.24
N ALA A 17 -17.00 3.75 -51.14
CA ALA A 17 -16.07 4.85 -51.47
C ALA A 17 -16.75 6.15 -50.95
N LEU A 18 -15.95 7.19 -50.68
CA LEU A 18 -16.39 8.55 -50.31
C LEU A 18 -17.45 9.15 -51.26
N SER A 19 -18.33 10.01 -50.72
CA SER A 19 -18.59 11.35 -51.30
C SER A 19 -19.45 12.25 -50.40
N MET A 20 -19.17 13.56 -50.51
CA MET A 20 -19.78 14.68 -49.80
C MET A 20 -21.10 15.14 -50.43
N THR A 21 -22.01 15.73 -49.65
CA THR A 21 -22.92 16.86 -50.00
C THR A 21 -23.57 17.32 -48.67
N ALA A 22 -23.41 18.51 -48.10
CA ALA A 22 -23.66 19.90 -48.54
C ALA A 22 -25.14 20.29 -48.70
N CYS A 23 -25.44 21.53 -48.28
CA CYS A 23 -26.68 22.31 -48.29
C CYS A 23 -27.57 22.18 -47.04
N SER A 24 -28.17 23.24 -46.49
CA SER A 24 -28.09 24.70 -46.65
C SER A 24 -29.13 25.31 -45.70
N GLY A 25 -28.98 26.59 -45.34
CA GLY A 25 -30.08 27.41 -44.83
C GLY A 25 -29.61 28.42 -43.79
N SER A 26 -28.90 29.47 -44.21
CA SER A 26 -29.44 30.81 -44.53
C SER A 26 -29.65 31.66 -43.26
N ALA A 27 -28.78 32.64 -43.02
CA ALA A 27 -28.84 34.02 -43.54
C ALA A 27 -29.52 34.93 -42.49
N LYS A 28 -29.12 36.18 -42.21
CA LYS A 28 -28.26 37.12 -42.93
C LYS A 28 -27.97 38.31 -42.00
N GLU A 29 -26.77 38.89 -42.17
CA GLU A 29 -26.42 40.33 -42.22
C GLU A 29 -26.76 41.23 -41.00
N THR A 30 -25.74 41.75 -40.28
CA THR A 30 -25.02 43.05 -40.46
C THR A 30 -25.95 44.27 -40.34
N THR A 31 -25.64 45.32 -39.57
CA THR A 31 -24.54 46.26 -39.81
C THR A 31 -24.21 47.15 -38.59
N GLU A 32 -22.94 47.57 -38.56
CA GLU A 32 -22.37 48.89 -38.19
C GLU A 32 -22.58 49.57 -36.82
N ALA A 33 -21.49 50.24 -36.45
CA ALA A 33 -21.16 50.91 -35.21
C ALA A 33 -21.67 52.35 -35.14
N GLU A 34 -21.88 52.85 -33.91
CA GLU A 34 -21.51 54.23 -33.56
C GLU A 34 -21.34 54.42 -32.05
N SER A 35 -20.51 55.40 -31.72
CA SER A 35 -19.90 55.73 -30.42
C SER A 35 -20.81 56.55 -29.50
N ALA A 36 -20.67 56.40 -28.18
CA ALA A 36 -20.75 57.53 -27.23
C ALA A 36 -20.09 57.18 -25.89
N ALA A 37 -19.47 58.18 -25.28
CA ALA A 37 -18.54 58.12 -24.17
C ALA A 37 -19.19 58.24 -22.77
N GLU A 38 -18.36 57.89 -21.77
CA GLU A 38 -18.27 58.45 -20.40
C GLU A 38 -19.30 57.99 -19.35
N THR A 39 -18.84 57.31 -18.29
CA THR A 39 -18.61 57.89 -16.94
C THR A 39 -18.12 56.82 -15.97
N THR A 40 -17.09 57.17 -15.22
CA THR A 40 -16.46 56.50 -14.07
C THR A 40 -17.43 56.07 -12.95
N ALA A 41 -17.22 54.89 -12.38
CA ALA A 41 -17.43 54.63 -10.96
C ALA A 41 -16.62 53.40 -10.52
N GLU A 42 -15.53 53.70 -9.81
CA GLU A 42 -14.74 52.80 -8.99
C GLU A 42 -15.61 52.25 -7.85
N ALA A 43 -15.74 50.93 -7.77
CA ALA A 43 -16.27 50.23 -6.61
C ALA A 43 -15.32 49.07 -6.33
N ALA A 44 -14.52 49.25 -5.27
CA ALA A 44 -13.74 48.19 -4.66
C ALA A 44 -14.71 47.21 -4.00
N GLU A 45 -14.75 45.98 -4.52
CA GLU A 45 -15.24 44.82 -3.78
C GLU A 45 -14.01 44.01 -3.36
N GLU A 46 -13.73 44.03 -2.06
CA GLU A 46 -12.93 43.03 -1.38
C GLU A 46 -13.61 41.67 -1.56
N SER A 47 -13.18 40.93 -2.58
CA SER A 47 -13.39 39.49 -2.65
C SER A 47 -12.32 38.85 -1.78
N SER A 48 -12.73 38.29 -0.63
CA SER A 48 -11.91 37.35 0.13
C SER A 48 -11.65 36.13 -0.76
N ALA A 49 -10.52 36.16 -1.46
CA ALA A 49 -10.01 35.00 -2.15
C ALA A 49 -9.58 33.99 -1.08
N GLU A 50 -10.32 32.90 -0.99
CA GLU A 50 -9.83 31.65 -0.46
C GLU A 50 -8.59 31.30 -1.29
N GLU A 51 -7.40 31.44 -0.68
CA GLU A 51 -6.14 31.07 -1.31
C GLU A 51 -6.15 29.56 -1.57
N THR A 52 -6.60 29.15 -2.76
CA THR A 52 -6.18 27.87 -3.32
C THR A 52 -4.67 27.96 -3.51
N LYS A 53 -3.94 27.32 -2.60
CA LYS A 53 -2.50 27.12 -2.64
C LYS A 53 -2.15 26.45 -3.97
N GLU A 54 -1.58 27.19 -4.92
CA GLU A 54 -1.05 26.60 -6.14
C GLU A 54 0.04 25.59 -5.76
N ALA A 55 -0.02 24.38 -6.33
CA ALA A 55 1.00 23.35 -6.13
C ALA A 55 2.37 23.94 -6.49
N SER A 56 3.34 23.88 -5.55
CA SER A 56 4.65 24.51 -5.69
C SER A 56 5.54 23.87 -6.77
N GLY A 57 5.03 22.88 -7.52
CA GLY A 57 5.80 22.05 -8.45
C GLY A 57 6.84 21.17 -7.74
N GLU A 58 6.81 21.15 -6.41
CA GLU A 58 7.76 20.43 -5.58
C GLU A 58 7.34 18.96 -5.46
N THR A 59 8.31 18.05 -5.60
CA THR A 59 8.09 16.61 -5.53
C THR A 59 8.81 16.04 -4.31
N LEU A 60 8.14 15.11 -3.63
CA LEU A 60 8.73 14.27 -2.59
C LEU A 60 8.86 12.83 -3.10
N LEU A 61 10.08 12.31 -3.13
CA LEU A 61 10.38 10.95 -3.53
C LEU A 61 10.46 10.04 -2.29
N MET A 62 9.66 8.99 -2.29
CA MET A 62 9.61 8.00 -1.22
C MET A 62 10.03 6.60 -1.70
N ALA A 63 10.78 5.87 -0.86
CA ALA A 63 10.82 4.41 -0.98
C ALA A 63 9.96 3.77 0.13
N THR A 64 9.09 2.84 -0.27
CA THR A 64 8.23 2.10 0.65
C THR A 64 8.21 0.63 0.29
N THR A 65 7.39 -0.14 0.99
CA THR A 65 7.29 -1.58 0.77
C THR A 65 6.10 -1.94 -0.13
N THR A 66 6.21 -3.04 -0.89
CA THR A 66 5.08 -3.57 -1.66
C THR A 66 3.87 -3.89 -0.79
N SER A 67 4.06 -4.33 0.45
CA SER A 67 2.93 -4.55 1.38
C SER A 67 2.29 -3.24 1.86
N THR A 68 3.04 -2.14 1.97
CA THR A 68 2.45 -0.80 2.18
C THR A 68 1.58 -0.42 0.99
N ASP A 69 2.14 -0.51 -0.21
CA ASP A 69 1.51 -0.09 -1.47
C ASP A 69 0.19 -0.83 -1.73
N ASN A 70 0.20 -2.16 -1.57
CA ASN A 70 -0.97 -3.00 -1.77
C ASN A 70 -2.15 -2.67 -0.84
N THR A 71 -1.93 -1.93 0.26
CA THR A 71 -3.04 -1.48 1.11
C THR A 71 -3.85 -0.34 0.50
N GLY A 72 -3.31 0.36 -0.50
CA GLY A 72 -3.90 1.56 -1.08
C GLY A 72 -3.85 2.81 -0.19
N LEU A 73 -3.24 2.72 1.00
CA LEU A 73 -3.19 3.86 1.93
C LEU A 73 -2.48 5.08 1.32
N LEU A 74 -1.37 4.87 0.60
CA LEU A 74 -0.63 5.98 -0.02
C LEU A 74 -1.42 6.61 -1.17
N ASP A 75 -2.19 5.83 -1.94
CA ASP A 75 -3.11 6.36 -2.95
C ASP A 75 -4.21 7.22 -2.32
N TYR A 76 -4.71 6.80 -1.16
CA TYR A 76 -5.71 7.56 -0.39
C TYR A 76 -5.12 8.86 0.19
N LEU A 77 -3.91 8.82 0.75
CA LEU A 77 -3.27 9.96 1.40
C LEU A 77 -2.65 10.95 0.42
N LYS A 78 -2.15 10.50 -0.74
CA LYS A 78 -1.49 11.34 -1.76
C LYS A 78 -2.30 12.59 -2.16
N PRO A 79 -3.58 12.50 -2.56
CA PRO A 79 -4.32 13.69 -2.97
C PRO A 79 -4.53 14.68 -1.81
N ILE A 80 -4.70 14.17 -0.58
CA ILE A 80 -4.86 14.99 0.63
C ILE A 80 -3.56 15.72 0.95
N PHE A 81 -2.42 15.01 0.90
CA PHE A 81 -1.10 15.60 1.09
C PHE A 81 -0.82 16.71 0.06
N LEU A 82 -1.17 16.48 -1.21
CA LEU A 82 -1.02 17.47 -2.27
C LEU A 82 -1.88 18.72 -2.01
N GLU A 83 -3.12 18.55 -1.56
CA GLU A 83 -4.02 19.66 -1.22
C GLU A 83 -3.48 20.48 -0.03
N ASP A 84 -3.06 19.82 1.04
CA ASP A 84 -2.60 20.49 2.28
C ASP A 84 -1.25 21.20 2.09
N THR A 85 -0.36 20.60 1.31
CA THR A 85 1.05 21.01 1.26
C THR A 85 1.45 21.66 -0.06
N GLY A 86 0.81 21.30 -1.17
CA GLY A 86 1.23 21.67 -2.52
C GLY A 86 2.35 20.79 -3.09
N ILE A 87 2.75 19.71 -2.39
CA ILE A 87 3.86 18.81 -2.74
C ILE A 87 3.31 17.53 -3.37
N ASP A 88 3.82 17.13 -4.53
CA ASP A 88 3.47 15.85 -5.15
C ASP A 88 4.26 14.71 -4.50
N LEU A 89 3.54 13.75 -3.90
CA LEU A 89 4.15 12.53 -3.36
C LEU A 89 4.30 11.49 -4.47
N GLN A 90 5.52 11.01 -4.69
CA GLN A 90 5.81 9.88 -5.58
C GLN A 90 6.56 8.80 -4.80
N TRP A 91 6.23 7.53 -5.04
CA TRP A 91 6.88 6.44 -4.35
C TRP A 91 7.30 5.30 -5.27
N THR A 92 8.30 4.55 -4.81
CA THR A 92 8.67 3.24 -5.35
C THR A 92 8.44 2.19 -4.27
N ALA A 93 7.65 1.16 -4.59
CA ALA A 93 7.32 0.07 -3.68
C ALA A 93 8.16 -1.19 -3.97
N VAL A 94 8.99 -1.61 -3.02
CA VAL A 94 9.93 -2.74 -3.14
C VAL A 94 10.01 -3.55 -1.83
N GLY A 95 10.95 -4.49 -1.68
CA GLY A 95 11.19 -5.11 -0.37
C GLY A 95 11.78 -4.11 0.62
N THR A 96 11.59 -4.32 1.94
CA THR A 96 12.14 -3.40 2.97
C THR A 96 13.65 -3.19 2.86
N GLY A 97 14.40 -4.25 2.51
CA GLY A 97 15.84 -4.15 2.28
C GLY A 97 16.17 -3.22 1.12
N ASP A 98 15.46 -3.38 -0.01
CA ASP A 98 15.66 -2.58 -1.21
C ASP A 98 15.23 -1.13 -1.00
N ALA A 99 14.15 -0.88 -0.26
CA ALA A 99 13.69 0.48 0.06
C ALA A 99 14.73 1.24 0.89
N ILE A 100 15.29 0.58 1.91
CA ILE A 100 16.38 1.14 2.71
C ILE A 100 17.64 1.31 1.85
N GLN A 101 17.93 0.38 0.93
CA GLN A 101 19.08 0.47 0.04
C GLN A 101 18.96 1.69 -0.89
N LYS A 102 17.79 1.94 -1.49
CA LYS A 102 17.53 3.16 -2.29
C LYS A 102 17.79 4.44 -1.52
N ALA A 103 17.38 4.48 -0.26
CA ALA A 103 17.67 5.61 0.63
C ALA A 103 19.17 5.72 0.96
N LYS A 104 19.88 4.59 1.15
CA LYS A 104 21.34 4.55 1.30
C LYS A 104 22.08 4.96 0.03
N ASP A 105 21.44 4.91 -1.12
CA ASP A 105 22.00 5.35 -2.40
C ASP A 105 21.63 6.81 -2.74
N GLY A 106 20.81 7.47 -1.90
CA GLY A 106 20.37 8.86 -2.10
C GLY A 106 19.33 9.02 -3.21
N GLU A 107 18.62 7.95 -3.59
CA GLU A 107 17.63 7.95 -4.68
C GLU A 107 16.26 8.51 -4.26
N VAL A 108 16.02 8.67 -2.96
CA VAL A 108 14.74 9.12 -2.39
C VAL A 108 14.99 10.07 -1.22
N ASP A 109 13.98 10.85 -0.87
CA ASP A 109 14.05 11.86 0.18
C ASP A 109 13.59 11.30 1.54
N VAL A 110 12.68 10.32 1.50
CA VAL A 110 12.06 9.73 2.70
C VAL A 110 11.81 8.24 2.50
N ILE A 111 11.84 7.48 3.60
CA ILE A 111 11.34 6.10 3.62
C ILE A 111 10.16 5.96 4.58
N LEU A 112 9.18 5.15 4.19
CA LEU A 112 8.10 4.67 5.05
C LEU A 112 8.10 3.14 5.00
N VAL A 113 8.69 2.51 6.01
CA VAL A 113 8.89 1.05 6.07
C VAL A 113 8.47 0.52 7.46
N HIS A 114 8.55 -0.79 7.67
CA HIS A 114 8.06 -1.45 8.88
C HIS A 114 9.00 -2.55 9.41
N SER A 115 10.28 -2.24 9.52
CA SER A 115 11.31 -3.08 10.10
C SER A 115 12.16 -2.27 11.09
N LYS A 116 11.63 -2.06 12.30
CA LYS A 116 12.24 -1.22 13.34
C LYS A 116 13.75 -1.44 13.52
N ALA A 117 14.22 -2.68 13.59
CA ALA A 117 15.65 -2.96 13.75
C ALA A 117 16.51 -2.43 12.57
N LYS A 118 16.05 -2.60 11.33
CA LYS A 118 16.75 -2.09 10.13
C LYS A 118 16.64 -0.56 10.00
N GLU A 119 15.52 0.00 10.45
CA GLU A 119 15.29 1.44 10.53
C GLU A 119 16.24 2.11 11.53
N GLU A 120 16.39 1.52 12.73
CA GLU A 120 17.33 1.97 13.76
C GLU A 120 18.77 1.89 13.24
N GLU A 121 19.17 0.76 12.62
CA GLU A 121 20.49 0.62 12.00
C GLU A 121 20.75 1.68 10.91
N PHE A 122 19.73 2.00 10.09
CA PHE A 122 19.81 3.02 9.04
C PHE A 122 20.07 4.43 9.61
N VAL A 123 19.42 4.77 10.72
CA VAL A 123 19.65 6.03 11.46
C VAL A 123 21.00 6.03 12.16
N GLU A 124 21.34 4.97 12.90
CA GLU A 124 22.62 4.83 13.61
C GLU A 124 23.83 4.88 12.67
N SER A 125 23.66 4.39 11.44
CA SER A 125 24.68 4.45 10.38
C SER A 125 24.77 5.82 9.68
N GLY A 126 23.99 6.81 10.12
CA GLY A 126 24.00 8.18 9.64
C GLY A 126 23.40 8.40 8.25
N TYR A 127 22.66 7.42 7.71
CA TYR A 127 21.96 7.58 6.43
C TYR A 127 20.56 8.18 6.58
N GLY A 128 19.90 7.93 7.71
CA GLY A 128 18.65 8.59 8.11
C GLY A 128 18.87 9.59 9.23
N VAL A 129 17.98 10.57 9.35
CA VAL A 129 18.06 11.62 10.39
C VAL A 129 17.48 11.14 11.72
N GLU A 130 16.18 10.83 11.74
CA GLU A 130 15.45 10.39 12.93
C GLU A 130 14.27 9.51 12.50
N ARG A 131 13.95 8.52 13.31
CA ARG A 131 12.80 7.62 13.12
C ARG A 131 11.58 8.12 13.87
N PHE A 132 10.48 8.37 13.15
CA PHE A 132 9.18 8.69 13.74
C PHE A 132 8.21 7.53 13.58
N GLN A 133 7.48 7.20 14.65
CA GLN A 133 6.37 6.24 14.59
C GLN A 133 5.17 6.88 13.90
N VAL A 134 4.51 6.13 13.02
CA VAL A 134 3.33 6.64 12.30
C VAL A 134 2.09 5.84 12.67
N MET A 135 2.15 4.53 12.48
CA MET A 135 1.04 3.61 12.65
C MET A 135 1.58 2.20 12.76
N TYR A 136 0.74 1.25 13.13
CA TYR A 136 1.01 -0.16 12.97
C TYR A 136 -0.19 -0.86 12.34
N ASN A 137 0.05 -1.93 11.60
CA ASN A 137 -0.93 -2.98 11.46
C ASN A 137 -0.44 -4.20 12.24
N ASP A 138 -1.16 -5.31 12.16
CA ASP A 138 -0.76 -6.56 12.80
C ASP A 138 -0.84 -7.74 11.83
N PHE A 139 -0.08 -8.76 12.19
CA PHE A 139 -0.22 -10.08 11.63
C PHE A 139 -1.27 -10.87 12.42
N VAL A 140 -1.88 -11.85 11.76
CA VAL A 140 -2.83 -12.79 12.35
C VAL A 140 -2.47 -14.20 11.89
N ILE A 141 -2.74 -15.21 12.72
CA ILE A 141 -2.85 -16.58 12.22
C ILE A 141 -4.29 -16.80 11.81
N VAL A 142 -4.45 -17.25 10.58
CA VAL A 142 -5.72 -17.75 10.07
C VAL A 142 -5.64 -19.26 9.90
N GLY A 143 -6.77 -19.93 10.08
CA GLY A 143 -6.88 -21.38 9.98
C GLY A 143 -8.33 -21.83 9.91
N PRO A 144 -8.58 -23.15 9.86
CA PRO A 144 -9.94 -23.69 9.80
C PRO A 144 -10.76 -23.33 11.03
N LYS A 145 -12.02 -22.92 10.85
CA LYS A 145 -12.95 -22.58 11.95
C LYS A 145 -13.16 -23.71 12.95
N ASP A 146 -13.21 -24.94 12.45
CA ASP A 146 -13.41 -26.15 13.22
C ASP A 146 -12.08 -26.86 13.55
N GLY A 147 -10.95 -26.14 13.42
CA GLY A 147 -9.61 -26.64 13.74
C GLY A 147 -9.34 -26.78 15.25
N PRO A 148 -8.28 -27.51 15.64
CA PRO A 148 -7.93 -27.73 17.05
C PRO A 148 -7.37 -26.49 17.78
N ILE A 149 -7.00 -25.42 17.07
CA ILE A 149 -6.50 -24.18 17.70
C ILE A 149 -7.68 -23.30 18.08
N ALA A 150 -7.93 -23.16 19.38
CA ALA A 150 -8.90 -22.20 19.90
C ALA A 150 -8.41 -20.76 19.71
N LYS A 151 -9.33 -19.80 19.57
CA LYS A 151 -9.00 -18.37 19.47
C LYS A 151 -8.14 -17.93 20.65
N THR A 152 -6.97 -17.36 20.38
CA THR A 152 -5.96 -17.01 21.38
C THR A 152 -5.18 -15.75 20.99
N ASP A 153 -4.61 -15.04 21.96
CA ASP A 153 -3.61 -13.99 21.73
C ASP A 153 -2.16 -14.47 21.98
N ASP A 154 -1.99 -15.73 22.39
CA ASP A 154 -0.67 -16.34 22.58
C ASP A 154 -0.16 -16.96 21.28
N ILE A 155 0.54 -16.13 20.51
CA ILE A 155 1.16 -16.53 19.23
C ILE A 155 2.17 -17.67 19.38
N ASN A 156 2.90 -17.70 20.50
CA ASN A 156 3.93 -18.70 20.76
C ASN A 156 3.29 -20.06 21.05
N ALA A 157 2.18 -20.06 21.79
CA ALA A 157 1.39 -21.27 22.01
C ALA A 157 0.76 -21.79 20.71
N ALA A 158 0.23 -20.91 19.86
CA ALA A 158 -0.35 -21.30 18.57
C ALA A 158 0.69 -21.95 17.64
N PHE A 159 1.87 -21.34 17.46
CA PHE A 159 2.96 -21.91 16.66
C PHE A 159 3.45 -23.25 17.23
N LYS A 160 3.59 -23.37 18.55
CA LYS A 160 3.94 -24.65 19.19
C LYS A 160 2.89 -25.72 18.95
N GLN A 161 1.61 -25.40 19.12
CA GLN A 161 0.52 -26.35 18.89
C GLN A 161 0.50 -26.84 17.43
N ILE A 162 0.70 -25.95 16.46
CA ILE A 162 0.82 -26.29 15.04
C ILE A 162 1.90 -27.35 14.83
N MET A 163 3.07 -27.16 15.44
CA MET A 163 4.19 -28.10 15.30
C MET A 163 3.98 -29.39 16.09
N ASP A 164 3.55 -29.31 17.34
CA ASP A 164 3.38 -30.47 18.23
C ASP A 164 2.27 -31.41 17.75
N GLU A 165 1.17 -30.86 17.24
CA GLU A 165 0.06 -31.63 16.68
C GLU A 165 0.25 -31.95 15.19
N GLN A 166 1.36 -31.54 14.59
CA GLN A 166 1.68 -31.74 13.17
C GLN A 166 0.56 -31.19 12.27
N LEU A 167 0.00 -30.02 12.58
CA LEU A 167 -1.00 -29.37 11.75
C LEU A 167 -0.34 -28.80 10.49
N THR A 168 -1.09 -28.70 9.40
CA THR A 168 -0.57 -28.10 8.18
C THR A 168 -0.32 -26.60 8.39
N PHE A 169 0.90 -26.16 8.13
CA PHE A 169 1.27 -24.74 8.11
C PHE A 169 1.72 -24.36 6.71
N VAL A 170 1.09 -23.35 6.11
CA VAL A 170 1.47 -22.84 4.80
C VAL A 170 2.24 -21.54 4.97
N SER A 171 3.54 -21.60 4.72
CA SER A 171 4.41 -20.44 4.66
C SER A 171 4.33 -19.77 3.30
N ARG A 172 4.50 -18.45 3.28
CA ARG A 172 4.76 -17.69 2.06
C ARG A 172 5.99 -18.21 1.32
N GLY A 173 7.06 -18.53 2.04
CA GLY A 173 8.27 -19.12 1.46
C GLY A 173 8.99 -18.25 0.43
N ASP A 174 8.80 -16.93 0.47
CA ASP A 174 9.18 -16.02 -0.62
C ASP A 174 10.13 -14.89 -0.18
N ASN A 175 10.70 -14.97 1.04
CA ASN A 175 11.55 -13.94 1.66
C ASN A 175 10.87 -12.58 1.88
N SER A 176 9.54 -12.51 1.80
CA SER A 176 8.77 -11.31 2.13
C SER A 176 8.84 -10.95 3.62
N GLY A 177 8.33 -9.76 3.97
CA GLY A 177 8.17 -9.35 5.37
C GLY A 177 7.37 -10.36 6.19
N THR A 178 6.29 -10.93 5.64
CA THR A 178 5.49 -11.97 6.30
C THR A 178 6.29 -13.25 6.51
N HIS A 179 7.06 -13.70 5.51
CA HIS A 179 7.95 -14.86 5.65
C HIS A 179 9.00 -14.63 6.74
N ASN A 180 9.67 -13.47 6.74
CA ASN A 180 10.66 -13.15 7.78
C ASN A 180 10.04 -13.05 9.18
N LYS A 181 8.79 -12.59 9.27
CA LYS A 181 8.06 -12.54 10.55
C LYS A 181 7.81 -13.94 11.08
N GLU A 182 7.31 -14.81 10.22
CA GLU A 182 7.02 -16.21 10.51
C GLU A 182 8.28 -16.96 10.94
N THR A 183 9.36 -16.91 10.15
CA THR A 183 10.62 -17.58 10.48
C THR A 183 11.24 -17.07 11.78
N GLY A 184 11.14 -15.76 12.05
CA GLY A 184 11.56 -15.18 13.33
C GLY A 184 10.79 -15.73 14.54
N ILE A 185 9.50 -16.09 14.38
CA ILE A 185 8.73 -16.74 15.45
C ILE A 185 9.22 -18.19 15.65
N TRP A 186 9.45 -18.95 14.58
CA TRP A 186 10.01 -20.31 14.68
C TRP A 186 11.35 -20.33 15.41
N GLU A 187 12.27 -19.45 14.99
CA GLU A 187 13.60 -19.32 15.59
C GLU A 187 13.52 -18.97 17.09
N LYS A 188 12.66 -18.01 17.46
CA LYS A 188 12.46 -17.62 18.86
C LYS A 188 11.95 -18.77 19.73
N LEU A 189 11.13 -19.67 19.16
CA LEU A 189 10.64 -20.86 19.86
C LEU A 189 11.68 -21.98 19.94
N GLY A 190 12.85 -21.81 19.31
CA GLY A 190 13.87 -22.85 19.20
C GLY A 190 13.49 -23.96 18.22
N ILE A 191 12.48 -23.73 17.38
CA ILE A 191 12.04 -24.65 16.33
C ILE A 191 12.84 -24.29 15.09
N THR A 192 13.97 -24.94 14.88
CA THR A 192 14.90 -24.62 13.77
C THR A 192 14.78 -25.59 12.59
N ASP A 193 14.07 -26.71 12.76
CA ASP A 193 13.87 -27.76 11.78
C ASP A 193 12.43 -27.82 11.25
N TYR A 194 11.67 -26.72 11.36
CA TYR A 194 10.28 -26.64 10.87
C TYR A 194 10.13 -27.04 9.40
N GLU A 195 11.13 -26.75 8.56
CA GLU A 195 11.13 -27.16 7.14
C GLU A 195 11.20 -28.68 6.93
N SER A 196 11.68 -29.43 7.93
CA SER A 196 11.68 -30.90 7.89
C SER A 196 10.32 -31.51 8.22
N ASN A 197 9.38 -30.71 8.74
CA ASN A 197 8.02 -31.16 8.99
C ASN A 197 7.28 -31.34 7.65
N PRO A 198 6.77 -32.54 7.31
CA PRO A 198 6.05 -32.77 6.05
C PRO A 198 4.75 -31.95 5.92
N ASN A 199 4.24 -31.41 7.03
CA ASN A 199 3.06 -30.55 7.08
C ASN A 199 3.41 -29.06 7.01
N TYR A 200 4.69 -28.70 7.00
CA TYR A 200 5.14 -27.36 6.63
C TYR A 200 5.22 -27.25 5.10
N VAL A 201 4.45 -26.32 4.53
CA VAL A 201 4.36 -26.10 3.09
C VAL A 201 4.89 -24.73 2.76
N SER A 202 6.00 -24.66 2.03
CA SER A 202 6.50 -23.42 1.45
C SER A 202 5.79 -23.17 0.11
N ALA A 203 4.93 -22.14 0.05
CA ALA A 203 4.15 -21.82 -1.14
C ALA A 203 4.98 -21.16 -2.25
N GLY A 204 6.01 -20.39 -1.88
CA GLY A 204 6.80 -19.58 -2.81
C GLY A 204 5.95 -18.53 -3.56
N ALA A 205 4.90 -18.03 -2.92
CA ALA A 205 3.84 -17.25 -3.55
C ALA A 205 3.43 -16.03 -2.71
N GLY A 206 2.63 -15.14 -3.30
CA GLY A 206 2.05 -13.99 -2.63
C GLY A 206 1.00 -14.37 -1.59
N MET A 207 0.60 -13.41 -0.75
CA MET A 207 -0.28 -13.67 0.40
C MET A 207 -1.66 -14.22 0.02
N ALA A 208 -2.27 -13.71 -1.07
CA ALA A 208 -3.56 -14.23 -1.54
C ALA A 208 -3.49 -15.71 -1.95
N ASP A 209 -2.43 -16.12 -2.66
CA ASP A 209 -2.24 -17.50 -3.09
C ASP A 209 -1.87 -18.42 -1.91
N THR A 210 -1.09 -17.91 -0.95
CA THR A 210 -0.80 -18.63 0.30
C THR A 210 -2.06 -18.87 1.14
N LEU A 211 -2.96 -17.89 1.24
CA LEU A 211 -4.24 -18.05 1.91
C LEU A 211 -5.11 -19.11 1.21
N ALA A 212 -5.19 -19.06 -0.12
CA ALA A 212 -5.93 -20.06 -0.89
C ALA A 212 -5.36 -21.47 -0.70
N MET A 213 -4.03 -21.61 -0.68
CA MET A 213 -3.38 -22.90 -0.43
C MET A 213 -3.59 -23.39 1.02
N ALA A 214 -3.64 -22.48 2.00
CA ALA A 214 -3.98 -22.84 3.38
C ALA A 214 -5.42 -23.36 3.47
N ASP A 215 -6.38 -22.69 2.84
CA ASP A 215 -7.78 -23.13 2.76
C ASP A 215 -7.90 -24.52 2.10
N GLU A 216 -7.30 -24.70 0.92
CA GLU A 216 -7.32 -25.98 0.18
C GLU A 216 -6.74 -27.14 0.99
N LYS A 217 -5.77 -26.87 1.87
CA LYS A 217 -5.12 -27.88 2.70
C LYS A 217 -5.75 -28.05 4.07
N GLY A 218 -6.74 -27.22 4.43
CA GLY A 218 -7.26 -27.15 5.80
C GLY A 218 -6.16 -26.78 6.81
N GLY A 219 -5.23 -25.92 6.40
CA GLY A 219 -4.05 -25.52 7.13
C GLY A 219 -4.11 -24.12 7.72
N TYR A 220 -3.05 -23.76 8.42
CA TYR A 220 -2.85 -22.48 9.07
C TYR A 220 -1.81 -21.67 8.29
N CYS A 221 -1.93 -20.35 8.30
CA CYS A 221 -0.87 -19.47 7.80
C CYS A 221 -0.84 -18.14 8.54
N LEU A 222 0.34 -17.52 8.58
CA LEU A 222 0.51 -16.14 9.04
C LEU A 222 0.15 -15.18 7.90
N SER A 223 -0.75 -14.24 8.15
CA SER A 223 -1.16 -13.20 7.19
C SER A 223 -1.09 -11.82 7.82
N ASP A 224 -0.82 -10.77 7.05
CA ASP A 224 -1.19 -9.42 7.49
C ASP A 224 -2.73 -9.30 7.52
N ARG A 225 -3.26 -8.55 8.50
CA ARG A 225 -4.71 -8.40 8.69
C ARG A 225 -5.41 -7.82 7.46
N GLY A 226 -4.79 -6.85 6.80
CA GLY A 226 -5.39 -6.19 5.64
C GLY A 226 -5.66 -7.16 4.50
N THR A 227 -4.67 -7.99 4.14
CA THR A 227 -4.87 -9.02 3.12
C THR A 227 -5.92 -10.03 3.55
N TRP A 228 -5.92 -10.47 4.82
CA TRP A 228 -6.94 -11.38 5.32
C TRP A 228 -8.34 -10.78 5.16
N LEU A 229 -8.56 -9.53 5.57
CA LEU A 229 -9.87 -8.90 5.46
C LEU A 229 -10.35 -8.74 4.03
N ALA A 230 -9.45 -8.35 3.12
CA ALA A 230 -9.75 -8.23 1.70
C ALA A 230 -10.12 -9.57 1.05
N LYS A 231 -9.66 -10.69 1.61
CA LYS A 231 -9.86 -12.04 1.06
C LYS A 231 -10.80 -12.93 1.88
N LYS A 232 -11.21 -12.52 3.08
CA LYS A 232 -12.01 -13.33 4.01
C LYS A 232 -13.29 -13.87 3.37
N ALA A 233 -13.92 -13.10 2.48
CA ALA A 233 -15.13 -13.52 1.78
C ALA A 233 -14.90 -14.72 0.83
N ASP A 234 -13.66 -14.93 0.37
CA ASP A 234 -13.28 -16.04 -0.51
C ASP A 234 -13.08 -17.36 0.27
N PHE A 235 -12.88 -17.29 1.59
CA PHE A 235 -12.50 -18.43 2.45
C PHE A 235 -13.52 -18.65 3.58
N PRO A 236 -14.74 -19.16 3.28
CA PRO A 236 -15.83 -19.25 4.25
C PRO A 236 -15.58 -20.23 5.40
N ASP A 237 -14.61 -21.15 5.27
CA ASP A 237 -14.29 -22.14 6.29
C ASP A 237 -13.04 -21.77 7.12
N MET A 238 -12.40 -20.63 6.81
CA MET A 238 -11.29 -20.08 7.59
C MET A 238 -11.73 -18.92 8.48
N ASP A 239 -11.04 -18.74 9.60
CA ASP A 239 -11.14 -17.53 10.43
C ASP A 239 -9.81 -17.21 11.11
N ILE A 240 -9.73 -16.04 11.75
CA ILE A 240 -8.62 -15.71 12.64
C ILE A 240 -8.67 -16.62 13.86
N VAL A 241 -7.58 -17.36 14.09
CA VAL A 241 -7.37 -18.21 15.26
C VAL A 241 -6.37 -17.61 16.25
N CYS A 242 -5.50 -16.69 15.80
CA CYS A 242 -4.62 -15.96 16.70
C CYS A 242 -4.42 -14.50 16.27
N GLU A 243 -4.63 -13.56 17.21
CA GLU A 243 -4.48 -12.12 17.00
C GLU A 243 -4.18 -11.37 18.31
N GLY A 244 -3.77 -10.09 18.24
CA GLY A 244 -3.63 -9.23 19.42
C GLY A 244 -2.33 -9.38 20.21
N SER A 245 -1.47 -10.35 19.87
CA SER A 245 -0.12 -10.43 20.42
C SER A 245 0.69 -9.18 20.05
N LYS A 246 1.40 -8.61 21.01
CA LYS A 246 2.37 -7.51 20.74
C LYS A 246 3.46 -7.94 19.75
N GLU A 247 3.75 -9.23 19.69
CA GLU A 247 4.71 -9.77 18.74
C GLU A 247 4.19 -9.76 17.32
N LEU A 248 2.87 -9.65 17.10
CA LEU A 248 2.27 -9.58 15.77
C LEU A 248 2.21 -8.15 15.23
N LEU A 249 2.54 -7.13 16.04
CA LEU A 249 2.58 -5.76 15.57
C LEU A 249 3.64 -5.58 14.50
N ASN A 250 3.26 -4.85 13.46
CA ASN A 250 4.09 -4.45 12.35
C ASN A 250 4.10 -2.92 12.31
N GLN A 251 5.08 -2.36 13.03
CA GLN A 251 5.20 -0.93 13.28
C GLN A 251 5.82 -0.22 12.08
N TYR A 252 5.10 0.74 11.52
CA TYR A 252 5.61 1.61 10.47
C TYR A 252 6.38 2.79 11.08
N GLY A 253 7.52 3.07 10.47
CA GLY A 253 8.37 4.21 10.76
C GLY A 253 8.61 5.05 9.51
N VAL A 254 8.58 6.37 9.67
CA VAL A 254 8.98 7.33 8.64
C VAL A 254 10.33 7.95 9.00
N ILE A 255 11.23 8.03 8.02
CA ILE A 255 12.61 8.49 8.21
C ILE A 255 13.04 9.32 6.99
N ALA A 256 13.46 10.56 7.22
CA ALA A 256 14.08 11.38 6.17
C ALA A 256 15.53 10.91 5.91
N VAL A 257 15.93 10.94 4.65
CA VAL A 257 17.33 10.70 4.24
C VAL A 257 18.19 11.88 4.69
N ASN A 258 19.40 11.58 5.18
CA ASN A 258 20.29 12.57 5.77
C ASN A 258 20.86 13.54 4.71
N PRO A 259 20.51 14.84 4.73
CA PRO A 259 20.98 15.81 3.76
C PRO A 259 22.47 16.15 3.89
N GLU A 260 23.08 15.91 5.07
CA GLU A 260 24.53 16.08 5.23
C GLU A 260 25.33 15.09 4.37
N LYS A 261 24.72 13.93 4.07
CA LYS A 261 25.32 12.89 3.24
C LYS A 261 24.91 13.00 1.78
N TYR A 262 23.69 13.44 1.53
CA TYR A 262 23.11 13.62 0.18
C TYR A 262 22.54 15.04 0.04
N PRO A 263 23.34 16.02 -0.42
CA PRO A 263 22.90 17.42 -0.46
C PRO A 263 21.71 17.70 -1.40
N ASP A 264 21.44 16.80 -2.35
CA ASP A 264 20.42 16.97 -3.38
C ASP A 264 19.04 16.41 -2.97
N VAL A 265 18.93 15.73 -1.81
CA VAL A 265 17.62 15.23 -1.32
C VAL A 265 16.75 16.40 -0.87
N ASN A 266 15.44 16.29 -1.11
CA ASN A 266 14.48 17.30 -0.70
C ASN A 266 14.14 17.19 0.80
N ASN A 267 15.03 17.73 1.63
CA ASN A 267 14.88 17.69 3.08
C ASN A 267 13.68 18.49 3.59
N GLU A 268 13.31 19.58 2.93
CA GLU A 268 12.16 20.40 3.31
C GLU A 268 10.84 19.64 3.09
N ALA A 269 10.67 19.03 1.92
CA ALA A 269 9.52 18.19 1.63
C ALA A 269 9.46 16.96 2.54
N ALA A 270 10.60 16.31 2.83
CA ALA A 270 10.65 15.15 3.72
C ALA A 270 10.19 15.51 5.15
N ASN A 271 10.70 16.61 5.71
CA ASN A 271 10.28 17.08 7.03
C ASN A 271 8.82 17.54 7.05
N THR A 272 8.34 18.16 5.98
CA THR A 272 6.93 18.55 5.82
C THR A 272 6.04 17.32 5.86
N PHE A 273 6.39 16.27 5.11
CA PHE A 273 5.65 15.01 5.11
C PHE A 273 5.67 14.31 6.47
N ILE A 274 6.82 14.25 7.16
CA ILE A 274 6.92 13.67 8.50
C ILE A 274 6.00 14.40 9.48
N LYS A 275 6.02 15.73 9.47
CA LYS A 275 5.15 16.53 10.34
C LYS A 275 3.68 16.33 9.99
N TRP A 276 3.35 16.29 8.70
CA TRP A 276 2.00 16.12 8.20
C TRP A 276 1.42 14.74 8.57
N ILE A 277 2.14 13.66 8.25
CA ILE A 277 1.65 12.29 8.49
C ILE A 277 1.50 11.96 9.99
N CYS A 278 2.30 12.60 10.84
CA CYS A 278 2.22 12.48 12.30
C CYS A 278 1.20 13.43 12.95
N SER A 279 0.56 14.31 12.18
CA SER A 279 -0.40 15.27 12.75
C SER A 279 -1.69 14.58 13.22
N PRO A 280 -2.38 15.10 14.25
CA PRO A 280 -3.61 14.48 14.77
C PRO A 280 -4.71 14.31 13.72
N GLU A 281 -4.81 15.24 12.76
CA GLU A 281 -5.78 15.16 11.66
C GLU A 281 -5.50 13.95 10.77
N ILE A 282 -4.26 13.82 10.29
CA ILE A 282 -3.88 12.72 9.40
C ILE A 282 -3.85 11.37 10.12
N GLN A 283 -3.45 11.36 11.39
CA GLN A 283 -3.55 10.17 12.25
C GLN A 283 -5.01 9.70 12.39
N THR A 284 -5.98 10.62 12.46
CA THR A 284 -7.41 10.26 12.46
C THR A 284 -7.80 9.61 11.13
N LEU A 285 -7.41 10.20 9.99
CA LEU A 285 -7.70 9.63 8.67
C LEU A 285 -7.09 8.24 8.48
N ILE A 286 -5.87 8.02 8.96
CA ILE A 286 -5.22 6.69 8.96
C ILE A 286 -6.03 5.69 9.79
N GLY A 287 -6.51 6.09 10.98
CA GLY A 287 -7.30 5.24 11.86
C GLY A 287 -8.71 4.93 11.37
N GLU A 288 -9.25 5.71 10.43
CA GLU A 288 -10.55 5.47 9.79
C GLU A 288 -10.42 4.66 8.49
N TYR A 289 -9.21 4.55 7.94
CA TYR A 289 -8.96 3.87 6.68
C TYR A 289 -9.31 2.38 6.75
N GLY A 290 -10.10 1.92 5.79
CA GLY A 290 -10.59 0.54 5.69
C GLY A 290 -11.90 0.23 6.42
N VAL A 291 -12.32 1.05 7.40
CA VAL A 291 -13.52 0.75 8.22
C VAL A 291 -14.78 0.59 7.36
N LYS A 292 -14.95 1.45 6.35
CA LYS A 292 -16.10 1.41 5.45
C LYS A 292 -16.16 0.15 4.58
N GLU A 293 -15.00 -0.36 4.17
CA GLU A 293 -14.89 -1.48 3.24
C GLU A 293 -14.85 -2.83 3.97
N TYR A 294 -14.13 -2.89 5.09
CA TYR A 294 -13.82 -4.13 5.79
C TYR A 294 -14.53 -4.26 7.16
N GLY A 295 -15.18 -3.20 7.64
CA GLY A 295 -15.84 -3.16 8.95
C GLY A 295 -14.90 -2.90 10.14
N GLU A 296 -13.58 -2.85 9.89
CA GLU A 296 -12.55 -2.54 10.87
C GLU A 296 -11.38 -1.76 10.23
N PRO A 297 -10.60 -0.99 11.00
CA PRO A 297 -9.49 -0.22 10.44
C PRO A 297 -8.33 -1.12 10.02
N LEU A 298 -7.65 -0.76 8.93
CA LEU A 298 -6.44 -1.48 8.48
C LEU A 298 -5.17 -1.10 9.24
N PHE A 299 -5.17 0.09 9.84
CA PHE A 299 -4.02 0.64 10.55
C PHE A 299 -4.46 1.28 11.86
N PHE A 300 -3.61 1.15 12.87
CA PHE A 300 -3.78 1.78 14.18
C PHE A 300 -2.74 2.89 14.32
N PRO A 301 -3.16 4.17 14.25
CA PRO A 301 -2.27 5.32 14.36
C PRO A 301 -1.62 5.38 15.75
N ASN A 302 -0.34 5.71 15.80
CA ASN A 302 0.40 5.82 17.06
C ASN A 302 1.56 6.82 17.01
N ALA A 303 1.47 7.84 16.16
CA ALA A 303 2.45 8.91 16.17
C ALA A 303 2.49 9.61 17.52
N GLU A 304 3.69 9.80 18.05
CA GLU A 304 3.91 10.62 19.24
C GLU A 304 3.83 12.09 18.83
N GLN A 305 3.04 12.89 19.55
CA GLN A 305 3.03 14.33 19.35
C GLN A 305 4.28 14.92 20.01
N LYS A 306 5.23 15.35 19.20
CA LYS A 306 6.42 16.08 19.62
C LYS A 306 6.27 17.57 19.37
#